data_AF-K4KP70-F1
#
_entry.id   AF-K4KP70-F1
#
_cell.length_a   1.000
_cell.length_b   1.000
_cell.length_c   1.000
_cell.angle_alpha   90.00
_cell.angle_beta   90.00
_cell.angle_gamma   90.00
#
_symmetry.space_group_name_H-M   'P 1'
#
loop_
_entity.id
_entity.type
_entity.pdbx_description
1 polymer ?
#
loop_
_entity_poly.entity_id
_entity_poly.type
_entity_poly.pdbx_seq_one_letter_code
_entity_poly.pdbx_strand_id
1 'polypeptide(L)'
;MDEAFKTLLQRPQFAWPTLALLVGCWLAFGLSTALGVSGYWWWGWSVACNALAAYLVFTVGHDASHGSVSRVRWLNDTAGLFSTLLLSPIPFFRLFRYVHMQHHRHVNEPGADPDHYCGTGPRWQLPLRWATLDLHYLYLYFQPACFTKRSVADQRAIVLAMGFAFLVFIGFLLSPWFAEYLLFFILPSRIAVFLLALCFDFLPHYPHTVKASEAPYQATANRLGADWLLCPLLTMQNYHLSHHLYPSVPFYRYRKAWLAREAFHESQLPATQTPLGLRPLQRGMAEAQ
;
A
#
# COMPACT_ATOMS: atom_id res chain seq x y z
N MET A 1 -17.89 -24.74 -3.13
CA MET A 1 -17.42 -23.42 -2.65
C MET A 1 -18.65 -22.63 -2.26
N ASP A 2 -18.75 -22.20 -0.99
CA ASP A 2 -19.90 -21.48 -0.43
C ASP A 2 -20.26 -20.24 -1.27
N GLU A 3 -21.55 -20.03 -1.53
CA GLU A 3 -22.08 -18.89 -2.26
C GLU A 3 -21.78 -17.55 -1.57
N ALA A 4 -21.70 -17.55 -0.23
CA ALA A 4 -21.30 -16.37 0.53
C ALA A 4 -19.85 -15.96 0.20
N PHE A 5 -18.94 -16.94 0.13
CA PHE A 5 -17.55 -16.70 -0.23
C PHE A 5 -17.41 -16.22 -1.67
N LYS A 6 -18.12 -16.85 -2.63
CA LYS A 6 -18.15 -16.38 -4.03
C LYS A 6 -18.58 -14.92 -4.14
N THR A 7 -19.60 -14.52 -3.39
CA THR A 7 -20.11 -13.14 -3.37
C THR A 7 -19.07 -12.14 -2.87
N LEU A 8 -18.28 -12.50 -1.86
CA LEU A 8 -17.19 -11.66 -1.34
C LEU A 8 -16.10 -11.41 -2.38
N LEU A 9 -15.77 -12.42 -3.19
CA LEU A 9 -14.76 -12.36 -4.25
C LEU A 9 -15.18 -11.51 -5.45
N GLN A 10 -16.48 -11.27 -5.64
CA GLN A 10 -16.95 -10.48 -6.76
C GLN A 10 -16.56 -9.01 -6.61
N ARG A 11 -15.88 -8.48 -7.63
CA ARG A 11 -15.63 -7.04 -7.77
C ARG A 11 -16.94 -6.28 -7.74
N PRO A 12 -17.07 -5.21 -6.94
CA PRO A 12 -18.28 -4.40 -6.93
C PRO A 12 -18.39 -3.56 -8.22
N GLN A 13 -19.59 -3.07 -8.51
CA GLN A 13 -19.73 -1.99 -9.50
C GLN A 13 -19.10 -0.71 -8.96
N PHE A 14 -19.31 -0.41 -7.68
CA PHE A 14 -18.67 0.68 -6.95
C PHE A 14 -18.32 0.22 -5.54
N ALA A 15 -17.04 0.29 -5.18
CA ALA A 15 -16.55 0.06 -3.82
C ALA A 15 -16.79 1.33 -2.98
N TRP A 16 -18.04 1.57 -2.55
CA TRP A 16 -18.40 2.78 -1.80
C TRP A 16 -17.51 3.07 -0.59
N PRO A 17 -17.11 2.08 0.25
CA PRO A 17 -16.18 2.36 1.35
C PRO A 17 -14.82 2.89 0.87
N THR A 18 -14.29 2.33 -0.23
CA THR A 18 -13.02 2.78 -0.83
C THR A 18 -13.15 4.18 -1.44
N LEU A 19 -14.26 4.50 -2.10
CA LEU A 19 -14.52 5.84 -2.65
C LEU A 19 -14.77 6.89 -1.55
N ALA A 20 -15.49 6.53 -0.50
CA ALA A 20 -15.71 7.40 0.65
C ALA A 20 -14.39 7.69 1.39
N LEU A 21 -13.50 6.69 1.50
CA LEU A 21 -12.15 6.88 2.04
C LEU A 21 -11.35 7.86 1.20
N LEU A 22 -11.38 7.74 -0.13
CA LEU A 22 -10.71 8.67 -1.04
C LEU A 22 -11.15 10.12 -0.79
N VAL A 23 -12.47 10.37 -0.81
CA VAL A 23 -13.04 11.70 -0.59
C VAL A 23 -12.71 12.21 0.80
N GLY A 24 -12.88 11.37 1.83
CA GLY A 24 -12.58 11.71 3.22
C GLY A 24 -11.12 12.11 3.43
N CYS A 25 -10.17 11.38 2.83
CA CYS A 25 -8.74 11.72 2.90
C CYS A 25 -8.44 13.06 2.23
N TRP A 26 -9.00 13.34 1.04
CA TRP A 26 -8.81 14.63 0.36
C TRP A 26 -9.41 15.81 1.15
N LEU A 27 -10.61 15.64 1.70
CA LEU A 27 -11.25 16.66 2.54
C LEU A 27 -10.46 16.90 3.83
N ALA A 28 -10.03 15.83 4.51
CA ALA A 28 -9.23 15.93 5.72
C ALA A 28 -7.90 16.63 5.45
N PHE A 29 -7.20 16.24 4.38
CA PHE A 29 -5.93 16.87 3.99
C PHE A 29 -6.11 18.35 3.65
N GLY A 30 -7.12 18.69 2.85
CA GLY A 30 -7.40 20.08 2.45
C GLY A 30 -7.76 20.97 3.65
N LEU A 31 -8.67 20.50 4.51
CA LEU A 31 -9.06 21.23 5.73
C LEU A 31 -7.89 21.38 6.69
N SER A 32 -7.15 20.29 6.92
CA SER A 32 -5.99 20.27 7.82
C SER A 32 -4.90 21.25 7.36
N THR A 33 -4.59 21.24 6.06
CA THR A 33 -3.65 22.18 5.45
C THR A 33 -4.14 23.62 5.57
N ALA A 34 -5.43 23.89 5.32
CA ALA A 34 -6.00 25.23 5.45
C ALA A 34 -5.88 25.76 6.88
N LEU A 35 -6.20 24.95 7.89
CA LEU A 35 -6.07 25.29 9.31
C LEU A 35 -4.60 25.52 9.72
N GLY A 36 -3.67 24.74 9.16
CA GLY A 36 -2.24 24.88 9.40
C GLY A 36 -1.68 26.17 8.81
N VAL A 37 -2.02 26.46 7.56
CA VAL A 37 -1.60 27.67 6.83
C VAL A 37 -2.18 28.93 7.46
N SER A 38 -3.44 28.90 7.92
CA SER A 38 -4.09 30.05 8.57
C SER A 38 -3.66 30.26 10.02
N GLY A 39 -2.91 29.32 10.61
CA GLY A 39 -2.52 29.36 12.02
C GLY A 39 -3.67 29.15 13.01
N TYR A 40 -4.81 28.58 12.58
CA TYR A 40 -5.95 28.29 13.48
C TYR A 40 -5.62 27.19 14.50
N TRP A 41 -4.62 26.36 14.22
CA TRP A 41 -4.11 25.36 15.14
C TRP A 41 -2.60 25.13 14.97
N TRP A 42 -2.01 24.35 15.87
CA TRP A 42 -0.59 24.02 15.79
C TRP A 42 -0.26 23.26 14.50
N TRP A 43 0.76 23.72 13.78
CA TRP A 43 1.20 23.15 12.50
C TRP A 43 1.50 21.64 12.59
N GLY A 44 1.93 21.14 13.76
CA GLY A 44 2.18 19.72 13.98
C GLY A 44 0.92 18.85 13.85
N TRP A 45 -0.26 19.38 14.18
CA TRP A 45 -1.53 18.69 13.91
C TRP A 45 -1.80 18.57 12.42
N SER A 46 -1.38 19.57 11.63
CA SER A 46 -1.50 19.49 10.17
C SER A 46 -0.60 18.40 9.60
N VAL A 47 0.64 18.33 10.06
CA VAL A 47 1.58 17.27 9.68
C VAL A 47 1.01 15.88 10.00
N ALA A 48 0.51 15.68 11.21
CA ALA A 48 -0.04 14.40 11.65
C ALA A 48 -1.31 14.00 10.86
N CYS A 49 -2.26 14.91 10.70
CA CYS A 49 -3.49 14.67 9.94
C CYS A 49 -3.21 14.42 8.46
N ASN A 50 -2.30 15.19 7.84
CA ASN A 50 -1.92 15.00 6.45
C ASN A 50 -1.17 13.67 6.24
N ALA A 51 -0.31 13.27 7.19
CA ALA A 51 0.40 12.01 7.12
C ALA A 51 -0.58 10.84 7.24
N LEU A 52 -1.56 10.94 8.15
CA LEU A 52 -2.62 9.95 8.28
C LEU A 52 -3.50 9.88 7.02
N ALA A 53 -3.88 11.02 6.44
CA ALA A 53 -4.66 11.07 5.21
C ALA A 53 -3.90 10.43 4.04
N ALA A 54 -2.60 10.74 3.88
CA ALA A 54 -1.74 10.13 2.87
C ALA A 54 -1.52 8.62 3.11
N TYR A 55 -1.39 8.19 4.37
CA TYR A 55 -1.30 6.77 4.71
C TYR A 55 -2.59 6.02 4.36
N LEU A 56 -3.75 6.54 4.75
CA LEU A 56 -5.04 5.89 4.53
C LEU A 56 -5.46 5.89 3.05
N VAL A 57 -5.15 6.95 2.30
CA VAL A 57 -5.52 7.05 0.88
C VAL A 57 -4.78 6.02 0.04
N PHE A 58 -3.62 5.52 0.49
CA PHE A 58 -2.89 4.45 -0.20
C PHE A 58 -3.76 3.22 -0.41
N THR A 59 -4.62 2.86 0.55
CA THR A 59 -5.54 1.72 0.45
C THR A 59 -6.44 1.83 -0.79
N VAL A 60 -6.81 3.05 -1.20
CA VAL A 60 -7.56 3.30 -2.44
C VAL A 60 -6.72 2.99 -3.68
N GLY A 61 -5.47 3.46 -3.72
CA GLY A 61 -4.52 3.18 -4.80
C GLY A 61 -4.16 1.70 -4.89
N HIS A 62 -4.05 1.04 -3.74
CA HIS A 62 -3.84 -0.40 -3.63
C HIS A 62 -5.03 -1.18 -4.21
N ASP A 63 -6.26 -0.93 -3.74
CA ASP A 63 -7.48 -1.55 -4.31
C ASP A 63 -7.60 -1.26 -5.83
N ALA A 64 -7.30 -0.04 -6.26
CA ALA A 64 -7.32 0.37 -7.67
C ALA A 64 -6.28 -0.38 -8.52
N SER A 65 -5.15 -0.77 -7.93
CA SER A 65 -4.11 -1.55 -8.60
C SER A 65 -4.62 -2.96 -8.95
N HIS A 66 -5.49 -3.53 -8.11
CA HIS A 66 -6.13 -4.83 -8.34
C HIS A 66 -7.42 -4.77 -9.16
N GLY A 67 -7.92 -3.58 -9.46
CA GLY A 67 -9.24 -3.42 -10.07
C GLY A 67 -10.39 -3.66 -9.09
N SER A 68 -10.13 -3.54 -7.78
CA SER A 68 -11.08 -3.80 -6.70
C SER A 68 -12.04 -2.64 -6.44
N VAL A 69 -11.74 -1.42 -6.93
CA VAL A 69 -12.63 -0.25 -6.77
C VAL A 69 -13.90 -0.39 -7.61
N SER A 70 -13.77 -0.93 -8.84
CA SER A 70 -14.88 -1.10 -9.76
C SER A 70 -14.59 -2.16 -10.84
N ARG A 71 -15.63 -2.80 -11.39
CA ARG A 71 -15.53 -3.55 -12.65
C ARG A 71 -15.18 -2.66 -13.86
N VAL A 72 -15.38 -1.35 -13.76
CA VAL A 72 -15.08 -0.39 -14.82
C VAL A 72 -13.64 0.11 -14.69
N ARG A 73 -12.83 -0.12 -15.73
CA ARG A 73 -11.38 0.14 -15.70
C ARG A 73 -11.03 1.60 -15.36
N TRP A 74 -11.66 2.57 -16.03
CA TRP A 74 -11.31 3.97 -15.86
C TRP A 74 -11.57 4.49 -14.44
N LEU A 75 -12.56 3.94 -13.72
CA LEU A 75 -12.81 4.30 -12.33
C LEU A 75 -11.65 3.89 -11.42
N ASN A 76 -11.04 2.73 -11.66
CA ASN A 76 -9.84 2.33 -10.93
C ASN A 76 -8.65 3.22 -11.31
N ASP A 77 -8.49 3.52 -12.60
CA ASP A 77 -7.41 4.41 -13.06
C ASP A 77 -7.49 5.79 -12.44
N THR A 78 -8.70 6.36 -12.35
CA THR A 78 -8.95 7.65 -11.72
C THR A 78 -8.76 7.59 -10.21
N ALA A 79 -9.36 6.61 -9.51
CA ALA A 79 -9.21 6.49 -8.06
C ALA A 79 -7.75 6.28 -7.66
N GLY A 80 -7.00 5.47 -8.42
CA GLY A 80 -5.58 5.27 -8.21
C GLY A 80 -4.75 6.52 -8.47
N LEU A 81 -5.05 7.27 -9.52
CA LEU A 81 -4.39 8.56 -9.80
C LEU A 81 -4.57 9.53 -8.63
N PHE A 82 -5.81 9.77 -8.19
CA PHE A 82 -6.11 10.68 -7.08
C PHE A 82 -5.59 10.19 -5.74
N SER A 83 -5.46 8.87 -5.53
CA SER A 83 -4.76 8.32 -4.36
C SER A 83 -3.26 8.67 -4.41
N THR A 84 -2.59 8.40 -5.52
CA THR A 84 -1.14 8.67 -5.63
C THR A 84 -0.79 10.15 -5.64
N LEU A 85 -1.66 11.02 -6.15
CA LEU A 85 -1.50 12.49 -6.08
C LEU A 85 -1.40 13.00 -4.64
N LEU A 86 -2.13 12.38 -3.71
CA LEU A 86 -2.09 12.76 -2.30
C LEU A 86 -0.91 12.11 -1.56
N LEU A 87 -0.48 10.92 -2.00
CA LEU A 87 0.62 10.18 -1.40
C LEU A 87 2.01 10.68 -1.84
N SER A 88 2.17 11.16 -3.07
CA SER A 88 3.46 11.52 -3.65
C SER A 88 3.37 12.72 -4.59
N PRO A 89 4.39 13.61 -4.64
CA PRO A 89 4.47 14.67 -5.64
C PRO A 89 4.49 14.16 -7.07
N ILE A 90 4.95 12.92 -7.29
CA ILE A 90 4.90 12.27 -8.60
C ILE A 90 3.69 11.33 -8.58
N PRO A 91 2.62 11.58 -9.35
CA PRO A 91 1.45 10.70 -9.36
C PRO A 91 1.68 9.46 -10.23
N PHE A 92 2.54 8.55 -9.76
CA PHE A 92 3.04 7.41 -10.54
C PHE A 92 2.13 6.17 -10.51
N PHE A 93 0.80 6.33 -10.39
CA PHE A 93 -0.12 5.20 -10.19
C PHE A 93 0.06 4.02 -11.14
N ARG A 94 0.28 4.24 -12.44
CA ARG A 94 0.50 3.14 -13.41
C ARG A 94 1.81 2.39 -13.16
N LEU A 95 2.86 3.11 -12.77
CA LEU A 95 4.13 2.53 -12.33
C LEU A 95 3.91 1.74 -11.05
N PHE A 96 3.24 2.33 -10.06
CA PHE A 96 2.93 1.67 -8.79
C PHE A 96 2.16 0.36 -9.03
N ARG A 97 1.08 0.41 -9.81
CA ARG A 97 0.31 -0.79 -10.18
C ARG A 97 1.22 -1.85 -10.79
N TYR A 98 2.13 -1.47 -11.69
CA TYR A 98 3.04 -2.44 -12.30
C TYR A 98 3.97 -3.10 -11.27
N VAL A 99 4.66 -2.31 -10.43
CA VAL A 99 5.57 -2.85 -9.41
C VAL A 99 4.82 -3.69 -8.39
N HIS A 100 3.63 -3.25 -7.95
CA HIS A 100 2.76 -4.01 -7.07
C HIS A 100 2.32 -5.36 -7.68
N MET A 101 2.01 -5.40 -8.98
CA MET A 101 1.75 -6.68 -9.66
C MET A 101 3.01 -7.55 -9.79
N GLN A 102 4.22 -6.96 -9.86
CA GLN A 102 5.46 -7.77 -9.83
C GLN A 102 5.66 -8.37 -8.44
N HIS A 103 5.42 -7.61 -7.38
CA HIS A 103 5.45 -8.11 -6.00
C HIS A 103 4.52 -9.31 -5.84
N HIS A 104 3.22 -9.19 -6.17
CA HIS A 104 2.28 -10.31 -6.08
C HIS A 104 2.68 -11.55 -6.89
N ARG A 105 3.35 -11.35 -8.02
CA ARG A 105 3.80 -12.44 -8.88
C ARG A 105 5.04 -13.15 -8.30
N HIS A 106 5.90 -12.40 -7.62
CA HIS A 106 7.24 -12.82 -7.23
C HIS A 106 7.46 -12.73 -5.71
N VAL A 107 6.41 -12.80 -4.89
CA VAL A 107 6.47 -12.55 -3.45
C VAL A 107 7.66 -13.27 -2.79
N ASN A 108 8.53 -12.50 -2.14
CA ASN A 108 9.75 -12.91 -1.48
C ASN A 108 10.79 -13.62 -2.36
N GLU A 109 10.75 -13.46 -3.69
CA GLU A 109 11.77 -13.95 -4.61
C GLU A 109 12.94 -12.94 -4.70
N PRO A 110 14.17 -13.31 -4.26
CA PRO A 110 15.30 -12.40 -4.30
C PRO A 110 15.62 -11.93 -5.73
N GLY A 111 15.69 -10.62 -5.93
CA GLY A 111 16.01 -10.01 -7.22
C GLY A 111 14.84 -9.89 -8.20
N ALA A 112 13.68 -10.48 -7.91
CA ALA A 112 12.46 -10.36 -8.71
C ALA A 112 11.34 -9.58 -7.98
N ASP A 113 11.22 -9.74 -6.67
CA ASP A 113 10.29 -8.97 -5.84
C ASP A 113 10.82 -7.54 -5.60
N PRO A 114 10.12 -6.48 -6.05
CA PRO A 114 10.53 -5.11 -5.75
C PRO A 114 10.50 -4.77 -4.25
N ASP A 115 9.68 -5.44 -3.46
CA ASP A 115 9.46 -5.13 -2.03
C ASP A 115 10.48 -5.84 -1.13
N HIS A 116 11.27 -6.76 -1.70
CA HIS A 116 12.43 -7.35 -1.04
C HIS A 116 13.46 -6.28 -0.61
N TYR A 117 13.41 -5.08 -1.19
CA TYR A 117 14.15 -3.89 -0.75
C TYR A 117 13.88 -3.52 0.72
N CYS A 118 12.66 -3.72 1.21
CA CYS A 118 12.23 -3.41 2.58
C CYS A 118 12.75 -4.39 3.61
N GLY A 119 13.07 -5.63 3.21
CA GLY A 119 13.54 -6.72 4.08
C GLY A 119 15.04 -6.99 4.04
N THR A 120 15.81 -6.30 3.19
CA THR A 120 17.22 -6.61 2.93
C THR A 120 18.22 -5.55 3.37
N GLY A 121 19.47 -6.00 3.57
CA GLY A 121 20.60 -5.17 3.95
C GLY A 121 20.83 -5.09 5.47
N PRO A 122 21.83 -4.31 5.90
CA PRO A 122 22.09 -4.09 7.31
C PRO A 122 20.88 -3.47 8.02
N ARG A 123 20.57 -3.94 9.24
CA ARG A 123 19.38 -3.50 10.02
C ARG A 123 19.30 -1.98 10.20
N TRP A 124 20.45 -1.30 10.31
CA TRP A 124 20.51 0.16 10.47
C TRP A 124 20.07 0.93 9.21
N GLN A 125 20.09 0.30 8.03
CA GLN A 125 19.62 0.91 6.78
C GLN A 125 18.11 0.80 6.59
N LEU A 126 17.43 -0.12 7.28
CA LEU A 126 16.01 -0.42 7.03
C LEU A 126 15.11 0.84 7.14
N PRO A 127 15.27 1.73 8.15
CA PRO A 127 14.45 2.94 8.23
C PRO A 127 14.61 3.85 6.99
N LEU A 128 15.83 3.99 6.46
CA LEU A 128 16.08 4.77 5.25
C LEU A 128 15.47 4.09 4.02
N ARG A 129 15.54 2.76 3.94
CA ARG A 129 14.91 2.00 2.85
C ARG A 129 13.40 2.17 2.86
N TRP A 130 12.77 2.07 4.03
CA TRP A 130 11.33 2.32 4.18
C TRP A 130 10.94 3.75 3.76
N ALA A 131 11.73 4.76 4.12
CA ALA A 131 11.50 6.15 3.72
C ALA A 131 11.73 6.45 2.22
N THR A 132 12.34 5.52 1.48
CA THR A 132 12.77 5.69 0.07
C THR A 132 12.24 4.61 -0.87
N LEU A 133 11.27 3.81 -0.43
CA LEU A 133 10.70 2.71 -1.23
C LEU A 133 10.15 3.20 -2.58
N ASP A 134 9.44 4.33 -2.58
CA ASP A 134 8.90 4.94 -3.80
C ASP A 134 9.99 5.38 -4.78
N LEU A 135 11.12 5.88 -4.28
CA LEU A 135 12.29 6.20 -5.10
C LEU A 135 12.95 4.93 -5.65
N HIS A 136 12.99 3.86 -4.87
CA HIS A 136 13.47 2.56 -5.33
C HIS A 136 12.59 1.99 -6.45
N TYR A 137 11.27 2.13 -6.36
CA TYR A 137 10.37 1.75 -7.45
C TYR A 137 10.60 2.55 -8.73
N LEU A 138 10.85 3.86 -8.64
CA LEU A 138 11.24 4.67 -9.79
C LEU A 138 12.55 4.14 -10.40
N TYR A 139 13.56 3.88 -9.57
CA TYR A 139 14.82 3.30 -10.01
C TYR A 139 14.62 1.97 -10.78
N LEU A 140 13.83 1.03 -10.23
CA LEU A 140 13.53 -0.26 -10.87
C LEU A 140 12.75 -0.07 -12.17
N TYR A 141 11.76 0.83 -12.19
CA TYR A 141 10.94 1.07 -13.36
C TYR A 141 11.73 1.66 -14.53
N PHE A 142 12.68 2.55 -14.25
CA PHE A 142 13.54 3.17 -15.26
C PHE A 142 14.72 2.31 -15.72
N GLN A 143 14.94 1.14 -15.10
CA GLN A 143 15.91 0.19 -15.66
C GLN A 143 15.53 -0.17 -17.10
N PRO A 144 16.48 -0.21 -18.04
CA PRO A 144 16.19 -0.54 -19.45
C PRO A 144 15.44 -1.87 -19.61
N ALA A 145 15.75 -2.86 -18.77
CA ALA A 145 15.10 -4.16 -18.75
C ALA A 145 13.58 -4.10 -18.45
N CYS A 146 13.12 -3.03 -17.79
CA CYS A 146 11.73 -2.77 -17.46
C CYS A 146 11.09 -1.73 -18.41
N PHE A 147 11.67 -0.52 -18.48
CA PHE A 147 11.07 0.66 -19.12
C PHE A 147 10.80 0.45 -20.62
N THR A 148 11.77 -0.12 -21.33
CA THR A 148 11.69 -0.33 -22.80
C THR A 148 10.59 -1.32 -23.19
N LYS A 149 10.16 -2.18 -22.25
CA LYS A 149 9.08 -3.15 -22.43
C LYS A 149 7.71 -2.61 -22.02
N ARG A 150 7.63 -1.38 -21.49
CA ARG A 150 6.35 -0.76 -21.10
C ARG A 150 5.62 -0.22 -22.34
N SER A 151 4.29 -0.13 -22.25
CA SER A 151 3.50 0.46 -23.33
C SER A 151 3.85 1.94 -23.50
N VAL A 152 3.71 2.47 -24.73
CA VAL A 152 3.90 3.91 -24.99
C VAL A 152 2.98 4.77 -24.10
N ALA A 153 1.79 4.29 -23.78
CA ALA A 153 0.87 4.98 -22.88
C ALA A 153 1.42 5.07 -21.45
N ASP A 154 2.06 4.01 -20.94
CA ASP A 154 2.64 4.03 -19.59
C ASP A 154 3.92 4.87 -19.54
N GLN A 155 4.76 4.81 -20.58
CA GLN A 155 5.92 5.68 -20.72
C GLN A 155 5.52 7.16 -20.76
N ARG A 156 4.49 7.50 -21.56
CA ARG A 156 3.95 8.87 -21.60
C ARG A 156 3.37 9.29 -20.24
N ALA A 157 2.64 8.40 -19.57
CA ALA A 157 2.03 8.72 -18.29
C ALA A 157 3.08 9.06 -17.22
N ILE A 158 4.18 8.31 -17.14
CA ILE A 158 5.23 8.63 -16.15
C ILE A 158 5.99 9.91 -16.50
N VAL A 159 6.27 10.17 -17.79
CA VAL A 159 6.91 11.43 -18.22
C VAL A 159 6.02 12.63 -17.89
N LEU A 160 4.72 12.54 -18.15
CA LEU A 160 3.75 13.58 -17.78
C LEU A 160 3.65 13.76 -16.26
N ALA A 161 3.65 12.66 -15.49
CA ALA A 161 3.63 12.71 -14.03
C ALA A 161 4.88 13.39 -13.46
N MET A 162 6.07 13.09 -14.00
CA MET A 162 7.32 13.74 -13.62
C MET A 162 7.36 15.21 -14.02
N GLY A 163 6.90 15.55 -15.24
CA GLY A 163 6.78 16.93 -15.69
C GLY A 163 5.82 17.74 -14.82
N PHE A 164 4.66 17.16 -14.48
CA PHE A 164 3.72 17.75 -13.51
C PHE A 164 4.37 17.96 -12.14
N ALA A 165 5.02 16.94 -11.58
CA ALA A 165 5.70 17.03 -10.30
C ALA A 165 6.78 18.13 -10.29
N PHE A 166 7.56 18.22 -11.37
CA PHE A 166 8.58 19.25 -11.56
C PHE A 166 7.96 20.64 -11.60
N LEU A 167 6.90 20.85 -12.38
CA LEU A 167 6.21 22.14 -12.47
C LEU A 167 5.57 22.55 -11.14
N VAL A 168 4.95 21.61 -10.41
CA VAL A 168 4.41 21.87 -9.07
C VAL A 168 5.52 22.25 -8.10
N PHE A 169 6.62 21.50 -8.09
CA PHE A 169 7.76 21.78 -7.24
C PHE A 169 8.37 23.17 -7.52
N ILE A 170 8.63 23.49 -8.79
CA ILE A 170 9.14 24.81 -9.20
C ILE A 170 8.13 25.91 -8.87
N GLY A 171 6.84 25.67 -9.09
CA GLY A 171 5.78 26.60 -8.73
C GLY A 171 5.80 26.94 -7.24
N PHE A 172 5.90 25.93 -6.36
CA PHE A 172 6.02 26.17 -4.93
C PHE A 172 7.35 26.81 -4.54
N LEU A 173 8.47 26.38 -5.13
CA LEU A 173 9.81 26.93 -4.88
C LEU A 173 9.90 28.43 -5.15
N LEU A 174 9.22 28.89 -6.21
CA LEU A 174 9.17 30.30 -6.58
C LEU A 174 8.04 31.08 -5.88
N SER A 175 7.23 30.41 -5.05
CA SER A 175 6.13 31.01 -4.30
C SER A 175 6.52 31.29 -2.84
N PRO A 176 5.77 32.14 -2.11
CA PRO A 176 5.97 32.29 -0.67
C PRO A 176 5.58 31.05 0.14
N TRP A 177 4.95 30.04 -0.49
CA TRP A 177 4.39 28.85 0.16
C TRP A 177 5.32 27.62 0.14
N PHE A 178 6.60 27.80 -0.21
CA PHE A 178 7.52 26.66 -0.34
C PHE A 178 7.69 25.91 0.99
N ALA A 179 7.80 26.64 2.10
CA ALA A 179 7.97 26.03 3.42
C ALA A 179 6.73 25.21 3.81
N GLU A 180 5.53 25.72 3.56
CA GLU A 180 4.25 25.07 3.79
C GLU A 180 4.09 23.84 2.90
N TYR A 181 4.54 23.89 1.64
CA TYR A 181 4.57 22.73 0.77
C TYR A 181 5.48 21.61 1.30
N LEU A 182 6.69 21.96 1.76
CA LEU A 182 7.58 20.99 2.39
C LEU A 182 6.99 20.41 3.68
N LEU A 183 6.39 21.27 4.51
CA LEU A 183 5.90 20.90 5.84
C LEU A 183 4.57 20.14 5.80
N PHE A 184 3.63 20.57 4.97
CA PHE A 184 2.26 20.03 4.95
C PHE A 184 2.01 19.02 3.84
N PHE A 185 2.90 18.88 2.85
CA PHE A 185 2.79 17.82 1.84
C PHE A 185 3.99 16.88 1.84
N ILE A 186 5.21 17.38 1.56
CA ILE A 186 6.38 16.49 1.39
C ILE A 186 6.69 15.68 2.66
N LEU A 187 6.76 16.33 3.82
CA LEU A 187 7.03 15.65 5.09
C LEU A 187 5.95 14.61 5.44
N PRO A 188 4.64 14.95 5.43
CA PRO A 188 3.56 13.99 5.56
C PRO A 188 3.63 12.80 4.59
N SER A 189 3.91 13.04 3.32
CA SER A 189 4.10 11.98 2.32
C SER A 189 5.27 11.06 2.67
N ARG A 190 6.39 11.58 3.18
CA ARG A 190 7.52 10.75 3.65
C ARG A 190 7.16 9.91 4.86
N ILE A 191 6.44 10.47 5.83
CA ILE A 191 5.94 9.73 6.99
C ILE A 191 5.00 8.60 6.53
N ALA A 192 4.07 8.89 5.63
CA ALA A 192 3.16 7.90 5.08
C ALA A 192 3.91 6.76 4.36
N VAL A 193 4.83 7.07 3.44
CA VAL A 193 5.63 6.06 2.73
C VAL A 193 6.43 5.19 3.70
N PHE A 194 7.06 5.79 4.72
CA PHE A 194 7.77 5.04 5.76
C PHE A 194 6.84 4.06 6.49
N LEU A 195 5.66 4.52 6.92
CA LEU A 195 4.70 3.68 7.63
C LEU A 195 4.11 2.58 6.74
N LEU A 196 3.86 2.87 5.46
CA LEU A 196 3.40 1.87 4.48
C LEU A 196 4.46 0.77 4.30
N ALA A 197 5.70 1.15 4.02
CA ALA A 197 6.82 0.22 3.86
C ALA A 197 7.04 -0.66 5.10
N LEU A 198 6.94 -0.07 6.30
CA LEU A 198 7.03 -0.82 7.54
C LEU A 198 5.84 -1.79 7.71
N CYS A 199 4.61 -1.28 7.57
CA CYS A 199 3.41 -2.00 7.94
C CYS A 199 2.98 -3.06 6.91
N PHE A 200 3.23 -2.83 5.62
CA PHE A 200 2.70 -3.65 4.53
C PHE A 200 3.79 -4.42 3.78
N ASP A 201 4.96 -3.82 3.56
CA ASP A 201 6.05 -4.48 2.81
C ASP A 201 7.03 -5.24 3.71
N PHE A 202 7.25 -4.76 4.95
CA PHE A 202 8.18 -5.39 5.89
C PHE A 202 7.49 -6.36 6.85
N LEU A 203 6.56 -5.87 7.69
CA LEU A 203 5.99 -6.67 8.78
C LEU A 203 5.28 -7.96 8.33
N PRO A 204 4.41 -7.97 7.31
CA PRO A 204 3.67 -9.17 6.91
C PRO A 204 4.54 -10.21 6.21
N HIS A 205 5.67 -9.78 5.65
CA HIS A 205 6.60 -10.61 4.87
C HIS A 205 7.77 -11.13 5.69
N TYR A 206 8.08 -10.50 6.84
CA TYR A 206 9.24 -10.87 7.65
C TYR A 206 9.23 -12.38 8.00
N PRO A 207 10.34 -13.13 7.76
CA PRO A 207 11.69 -12.65 7.43
C PRO A 207 12.05 -12.65 5.93
N HIS A 208 11.06 -12.63 5.03
CA HIS A 208 11.20 -12.59 3.57
C HIS A 208 11.87 -13.84 2.97
N THR A 209 11.67 -15.01 3.59
CA THR A 209 12.34 -16.26 3.20
C THR A 209 11.44 -17.27 2.49
N VAL A 210 10.12 -17.09 2.51
CA VAL A 210 9.16 -18.06 1.97
C VAL A 210 8.51 -17.48 0.72
N LYS A 211 8.72 -18.11 -0.45
CA LYS A 211 8.17 -17.63 -1.71
C LYS A 211 6.72 -18.08 -1.89
N ALA A 212 5.90 -17.22 -2.50
CA ALA A 212 4.50 -17.60 -2.79
C ALA A 212 4.38 -18.73 -3.83
N SER A 213 5.37 -18.90 -4.71
CA SER A 213 5.43 -20.01 -5.67
C SER A 213 5.61 -21.38 -5.01
N GLU A 214 6.17 -21.40 -3.81
CA GLU A 214 6.49 -22.63 -3.06
C GLU A 214 5.42 -22.89 -1.98
N ALA A 215 5.06 -21.87 -1.22
CA ALA A 215 4.17 -21.99 -0.06
C ALA A 215 3.29 -20.72 0.09
N PRO A 216 2.21 -20.58 -0.71
CA PRO A 216 1.43 -19.34 -0.80
C PRO A 216 0.73 -18.96 0.51
N TYR A 217 0.42 -19.92 1.38
CA TYR A 217 -0.21 -19.68 2.69
C TYR A 217 0.79 -19.24 3.76
N GLN A 218 2.09 -19.34 3.50
CA GLN A 218 3.18 -19.05 4.43
C GLN A 218 4.04 -17.88 3.96
N ALA A 219 3.93 -17.49 2.69
CA ALA A 219 4.71 -16.40 2.09
C ALA A 219 4.42 -15.03 2.71
N THR A 220 3.22 -14.83 3.24
CA THR A 220 2.83 -13.63 3.98
C THR A 220 1.98 -14.02 5.18
N ALA A 221 1.91 -13.14 6.19
CA ALA A 221 1.19 -13.42 7.43
C ALA A 221 -0.08 -12.57 7.59
N ASN A 222 -1.12 -13.18 8.19
CA ASN A 222 -2.17 -12.41 8.86
C ASN A 222 -1.71 -12.05 10.28
N ARG A 223 -1.85 -10.78 10.67
CA ARG A 223 -1.66 -10.30 12.04
C ARG A 223 -3.00 -10.34 12.79
N LEU A 224 -3.13 -11.34 13.64
CA LEU A 224 -4.39 -11.67 14.30
C LEU A 224 -4.40 -11.22 15.76
N GLY A 225 -5.58 -10.85 16.24
CA GLY A 225 -5.80 -10.33 17.58
C GLY A 225 -5.84 -8.80 17.60
N ALA A 226 -6.54 -8.24 18.58
CA ALA A 226 -6.80 -6.80 18.65
C ALA A 226 -7.38 -6.22 17.34
N ASP A 227 -8.24 -6.97 16.64
CA ASP A 227 -8.86 -6.55 15.38
C ASP A 227 -9.57 -5.19 15.47
N TRP A 228 -10.12 -4.85 16.65
CA TRP A 228 -10.74 -3.54 16.91
C TRP A 228 -9.77 -2.36 16.71
N LEU A 229 -8.48 -2.59 16.90
CA LEU A 229 -7.39 -1.62 16.74
C LEU A 229 -6.69 -1.80 15.39
N LEU A 230 -6.32 -3.05 15.04
CA LEU A 230 -5.51 -3.32 13.85
C LEU A 230 -6.29 -3.17 12.55
N CYS A 231 -7.56 -3.54 12.50
CA CYS A 231 -8.36 -3.37 11.28
C CYS A 231 -8.48 -1.90 10.84
N PRO A 232 -8.80 -0.92 11.71
CA PRO A 232 -8.78 0.48 11.30
C PRO A 232 -7.35 1.00 11.06
N LEU A 233 -6.39 0.66 11.92
CA LEU A 233 -5.02 1.16 11.82
C LEU A 233 -4.31 0.70 10.55
N LEU A 234 -4.48 -0.57 10.18
CA LEU A 234 -3.85 -1.18 9.01
C LEU A 234 -4.81 -1.25 7.81
N THR A 235 -5.98 -0.62 7.88
CA THR A 235 -6.99 -0.64 6.81
C THR A 235 -7.32 -2.07 6.33
N MET A 236 -7.56 -2.98 7.28
CA MET A 236 -7.80 -4.42 7.09
C MET A 236 -6.61 -5.22 6.55
N GLN A 237 -5.45 -4.60 6.28
CA GLN A 237 -4.22 -5.29 5.89
C GLN A 237 -3.57 -6.06 7.04
N ASN A 238 -4.13 -6.02 8.25
CA ASN A 238 -3.81 -7.06 9.24
C ASN A 238 -4.23 -8.45 8.74
N TYR A 239 -5.12 -8.55 7.74
CA TYR A 239 -5.38 -9.75 6.96
C TYR A 239 -4.59 -9.76 5.62
N HIS A 240 -3.29 -9.45 5.67
CA HIS A 240 -2.42 -9.32 4.47
C HIS A 240 -2.33 -10.62 3.64
N LEU A 241 -2.26 -11.78 4.31
CA LEU A 241 -2.29 -13.06 3.60
C LEU A 241 -3.61 -13.27 2.86
N SER A 242 -4.74 -12.89 3.46
CA SER A 242 -6.04 -12.94 2.78
C SER A 242 -6.05 -12.08 1.51
N HIS A 243 -5.39 -10.93 1.57
CA HIS A 243 -5.20 -10.06 0.41
C HIS A 243 -4.37 -10.73 -0.69
N HIS A 244 -3.23 -11.35 -0.38
CA HIS A 244 -2.42 -12.08 -1.37
C HIS A 244 -3.14 -13.27 -2.01
N LEU A 245 -3.95 -13.99 -1.23
CA LEU A 245 -4.75 -15.10 -1.74
C LEU A 245 -5.92 -14.62 -2.62
N TYR A 246 -6.49 -13.45 -2.33
CA TYR A 246 -7.68 -12.93 -2.99
C TYR A 246 -7.52 -11.44 -3.40
N PRO A 247 -6.57 -11.11 -4.29
CA PRO A 247 -6.15 -9.72 -4.53
C PRO A 247 -7.24 -8.81 -5.08
N SER A 248 -8.22 -9.35 -5.80
CA SER A 248 -9.34 -8.57 -6.35
C SER A 248 -10.47 -8.26 -5.37
N VAL A 249 -10.33 -8.71 -4.11
CA VAL A 249 -11.26 -8.36 -3.04
C VAL A 249 -10.96 -6.92 -2.59
N PRO A 250 -11.96 -6.05 -2.37
CA PRO A 250 -11.73 -4.74 -1.75
C PRO A 250 -11.33 -4.85 -0.28
N PHE A 251 -10.52 -3.91 0.23
CA PHE A 251 -9.95 -3.99 1.59
C PHE A 251 -10.94 -4.30 2.71
N TYR A 252 -12.11 -3.66 2.69
CA TYR A 252 -13.16 -3.80 3.70
C TYR A 252 -13.81 -5.20 3.73
N ARG A 253 -13.40 -6.11 2.83
CA ARG A 253 -13.85 -7.50 2.77
C ARG A 253 -12.75 -8.52 3.11
N TYR A 254 -11.49 -8.14 3.31
CA TYR A 254 -10.38 -9.10 3.54
C TYR A 254 -10.64 -10.05 4.71
N ARG A 255 -11.02 -9.51 5.88
CA ARG A 255 -11.40 -10.30 7.06
C ARG A 255 -12.59 -11.23 6.80
N LYS A 256 -13.61 -10.73 6.09
CA LYS A 256 -14.80 -11.54 5.76
C LYS A 256 -14.44 -12.69 4.82
N ALA A 257 -13.60 -12.43 3.82
CA ALA A 257 -13.13 -13.45 2.88
C ALA A 257 -12.27 -14.52 3.57
N TRP A 258 -11.46 -14.13 4.56
CA TRP A 258 -10.74 -15.06 5.42
C TRP A 258 -11.70 -15.95 6.21
N LEU A 259 -12.58 -15.34 7.00
CA LEU A 259 -13.47 -16.07 7.91
C LEU A 259 -14.47 -16.99 7.19
N ALA A 260 -14.93 -16.61 5.99
CA ALA A 260 -15.85 -17.42 5.21
C ALA A 260 -15.26 -18.80 4.78
N ARG A 261 -13.94 -18.99 4.87
CA ARG A 261 -13.28 -20.27 4.62
C ARG A 261 -12.24 -20.62 5.68
N GLU A 262 -12.41 -20.12 6.90
CA GLU A 262 -11.40 -20.23 7.97
C GLU A 262 -10.90 -21.65 8.18
N ALA A 263 -11.79 -22.65 8.29
CA ALA A 263 -11.39 -24.05 8.46
C ALA A 263 -10.50 -24.58 7.32
N PHE A 264 -10.74 -24.14 6.09
CA PHE A 264 -9.89 -24.48 4.96
C PHE A 264 -8.57 -23.71 4.99
N HIS A 265 -8.60 -22.41 5.31
CA HIS A 265 -7.38 -21.63 5.43
C HIS A 265 -6.46 -22.18 6.51
N GLU A 266 -7.00 -22.51 7.67
CA GLU A 266 -6.29 -23.09 8.81
C GLU A 266 -5.71 -24.48 8.48
N SER A 267 -6.40 -25.30 7.67
CA SER A 267 -5.86 -26.59 7.22
C SER A 267 -4.65 -26.47 6.29
N GLN A 268 -4.38 -25.29 5.73
CA GLN A 268 -3.18 -25.01 4.94
C GLN A 268 -2.00 -24.54 5.80
N LEU A 269 -2.12 -24.53 7.14
CA LEU A 269 -1.10 -24.09 8.09
C LEU A 269 -0.58 -22.67 7.80
N PRO A 270 -1.46 -21.65 7.76
CA PRO A 270 -1.10 -20.33 7.28
C PRO A 270 -0.17 -19.61 8.25
N ALA A 271 0.71 -18.76 7.71
CA ALA A 271 1.51 -17.87 8.54
C ALA A 271 0.61 -16.86 9.26
N THR A 272 0.75 -16.78 10.58
CA THR A 272 0.02 -15.84 11.43
C THR A 272 0.96 -15.16 12.42
N GLN A 273 0.74 -13.89 12.72
CA GLN A 273 1.50 -13.09 13.68
C GLN A 273 0.57 -12.65 14.81
N THR A 274 1.10 -12.55 16.04
CA THR A 274 0.40 -11.87 17.14
C THR A 274 0.39 -10.36 16.91
N PRO A 275 -0.43 -9.56 17.62
CA PRO A 275 -0.56 -8.13 17.35
C PRO A 275 0.77 -7.37 17.39
N LEU A 276 1.68 -7.75 18.29
CA LEU A 276 3.01 -7.13 18.46
C LEU A 276 4.16 -8.03 18.00
N GLY A 277 3.88 -9.24 17.52
CA GLY A 277 4.91 -10.20 17.12
C GLY A 277 5.55 -9.85 15.78
N LEU A 278 6.88 -9.98 15.68
CA LEU A 278 7.60 -9.77 14.43
C LEU A 278 7.63 -11.03 13.53
N ARG A 279 7.81 -12.21 14.12
CA ARG A 279 7.88 -13.47 13.38
C ARG A 279 6.50 -14.15 13.33
N PRO A 280 6.21 -14.90 12.25
CA PRO A 280 5.07 -15.82 12.24
C PRO A 280 5.17 -16.83 13.40
N LEU A 281 4.03 -17.20 13.95
CA LEU A 281 3.90 -18.26 14.92
C LEU A 281 4.29 -19.59 14.28
N GLN A 282 5.14 -20.35 14.95
CA GLN A 282 5.44 -21.72 14.54
C GLN A 282 4.21 -22.59 14.84
N ARG A 283 3.49 -23.00 13.81
CA ARG A 283 2.44 -24.02 13.90
C ARG A 283 3.01 -25.32 13.34
N GLY A 284 3.28 -26.29 14.21
CA GLY A 284 3.63 -27.67 13.82
C GLY A 284 5.10 -27.95 13.49
N MET A 285 5.99 -27.85 14.48
CA MET A 285 7.09 -28.82 14.70
C MET A 285 7.05 -29.33 16.16
N ALA A 286 5.85 -29.46 16.71
CA ALA A 286 5.60 -30.06 18.01
C ALA A 286 4.51 -31.11 17.79
N GLU A 287 4.79 -32.34 18.26
CA GLU A 287 4.04 -33.61 18.08
C GLU A 287 4.57 -34.58 17.01
N ALA A 288 5.90 -34.71 16.94
CA ALA A 288 6.56 -35.94 16.50
C ALA A 288 7.80 -36.19 17.38
N GLN A 289 7.58 -36.48 18.67
CA GLN A 289 8.55 -37.11 19.57
C GLN A 289 7.80 -38.11 20.45
#